data_AF-A0A2T3XYP9-F1
#
_entry.id   AF-A0A2T3XYP9-F1
#
_cell.length_a   1.000
_cell.length_b   1.000
_cell.length_c   1.000
_cell.angle_alpha   90.00
_cell.angle_beta   90.00
_cell.angle_gamma   90.00
#
_symmetry.space_group_name_H-M   'P 1'
#
loop_
_entity.id
_entity.type
_entity.pdbx_description
1 polymer ?
#
loop_
_entity_poly.entity_id
_entity_poly.type
_entity_poly.pdbx_seq_one_letter_code
_entity_poly.pdbx_strand_id
1 'polypeptide(L)'
;MAADSMLLFEGVERMDEDAIRSILSSTLVAQLEDWQKLELAAALSAAEALALETGDRIRWKGSIAGGSEIVAVGRYRIRWQNALPKRAAEHLDPSEAMIRETAEALSAGMGLARADVSIRDAETGIDVAHFECKWFGSPLSASAAIVDAISQLVRYCRDSRPESVEQARTMLRNCAVVCSGLSGFEESTDGSKPIGLTDFSGLASGALIAWAARLHRSLAADPI
;
A
#
# COMPACT_ATOMS: atom_id res chain seq x y z
N MET A 1 -11.77 30.81 9.39
CA MET A 1 -10.64 31.65 9.87
C MET A 1 -9.45 30.75 10.19
N ALA A 2 -8.24 31.30 10.36
CA ALA A 2 -7.05 30.48 10.67
C ALA A 2 -7.22 29.59 11.94
N ALA A 3 -7.97 30.08 12.93
CA ALA A 3 -8.32 29.31 14.13
C ALA A 3 -9.25 28.10 13.81
N ASP A 4 -10.25 28.29 12.95
CA ASP A 4 -11.14 27.19 12.51
C ASP A 4 -10.36 26.15 11.71
N SER A 5 -9.43 26.59 10.85
CA SER A 5 -8.55 25.70 10.10
C SER A 5 -7.60 24.93 11.02
N MET A 6 -7.13 25.51 12.11
CA MET A 6 -6.30 24.84 13.10
C MET A 6 -7.08 23.79 13.90
N LEU A 7 -8.30 24.11 14.34
CA LEU A 7 -9.17 23.14 15.02
C LEU A 7 -9.57 21.97 14.11
N LEU A 8 -9.82 22.26 12.83
CA LEU A 8 -10.09 21.26 11.81
C LEU A 8 -8.86 20.37 11.57
N PHE A 9 -7.67 20.97 11.49
CA PHE A 9 -6.41 20.25 11.33
C PHE A 9 -6.10 19.35 12.53
N GLU A 10 -6.25 19.86 13.76
CA GLU A 10 -6.10 19.07 14.97
C GLU A 10 -7.11 17.92 15.07
N GLY A 11 -8.36 18.14 14.60
CA GLY A 11 -9.35 17.07 14.46
C GLY A 11 -8.88 15.99 13.48
N VAL A 12 -8.32 16.41 12.35
CA VAL A 12 -7.72 15.52 11.36
C VAL A 12 -6.52 14.74 11.89
N GLU A 13 -5.62 15.37 12.66
CA GLU A 13 -4.51 14.67 13.33
C GLU A 13 -5.00 13.61 14.33
N ARG A 14 -6.21 13.79 14.87
CA ARG A 14 -6.85 12.86 15.81
C ARG A 14 -7.76 11.81 15.15
N MET A 15 -7.85 11.79 13.82
CA MET A 15 -8.80 10.96 13.08
C MET A 15 -10.27 11.19 13.46
N ASP A 16 -10.63 12.43 13.77
CA ASP A 16 -12.03 12.83 13.99
C ASP A 16 -12.82 12.75 12.67
N GLU A 17 -13.88 11.92 12.64
CA GLU A 17 -14.61 11.59 11.41
C GLU A 17 -15.18 12.84 10.73
N ASP A 18 -15.72 13.78 11.50
CA ASP A 18 -16.34 15.00 10.97
C ASP A 18 -15.29 15.99 10.45
N ALA A 19 -14.16 16.13 11.15
CA ALA A 19 -13.04 16.95 10.70
C ALA A 19 -12.39 16.38 9.43
N ILE A 20 -12.21 15.06 9.37
CA ILE A 20 -11.73 14.36 8.16
C ILE A 20 -12.71 14.58 7.01
N ARG A 21 -13.99 14.27 7.19
CA ARG A 21 -15.03 14.44 6.15
C ARG A 21 -15.08 15.87 5.63
N SER A 22 -14.92 16.86 6.51
CA SER A 22 -14.90 18.28 6.17
C SER A 22 -13.64 18.71 5.40
N ILE A 23 -12.44 18.21 5.74
CA ILE A 23 -11.21 18.46 4.95
C ILE A 23 -11.23 17.74 3.60
N LEU A 24 -11.65 16.47 3.58
CA LEU A 24 -11.71 15.65 2.37
C LEU A 24 -12.64 16.28 1.32
N SER A 25 -13.77 16.84 1.76
CA SER A 25 -14.76 17.47 0.89
C SER A 25 -14.40 18.89 0.43
N SER A 26 -13.52 19.61 1.13
CA SER A 26 -13.35 21.06 0.90
C SER A 26 -12.07 21.47 0.17
N THR A 27 -10.94 20.76 0.25
CA THR A 27 -9.67 21.37 -0.25
C THR A 27 -8.56 20.46 -0.78
N LEU A 28 -8.38 19.22 -0.31
CA LEU A 28 -7.20 18.41 -0.67
C LEU A 28 -7.52 17.06 -1.36
N VAL A 29 -8.54 16.33 -0.91
CA VAL A 29 -8.92 15.04 -1.53
C VAL A 29 -9.94 15.20 -2.64
N ALA A 30 -10.73 16.27 -2.63
CA ALA A 30 -11.62 16.61 -3.74
C ALA A 30 -10.90 16.77 -5.09
N GLN A 31 -9.61 17.14 -5.08
CA GLN A 31 -8.78 17.26 -6.29
C GLN A 31 -8.12 15.95 -6.73
N LEU A 32 -8.15 14.91 -5.89
CA LEU A 32 -7.59 13.61 -6.25
C LEU A 32 -8.48 12.93 -7.30
N GLU A 33 -7.84 12.25 -8.24
CA GLU A 33 -8.54 11.34 -9.15
C GLU A 33 -9.05 10.12 -8.36
N ASP A 34 -10.05 9.42 -8.89
CA ASP A 34 -10.72 8.34 -8.14
C ASP A 34 -9.77 7.18 -7.77
N TRP A 35 -8.78 6.90 -8.62
CA TRP A 35 -7.75 5.92 -8.31
C TRP A 35 -6.86 6.37 -7.14
N GLN A 36 -6.50 7.66 -7.05
CA GLN A 36 -5.72 8.20 -5.93
C GLN A 36 -6.52 8.15 -4.62
N LYS A 37 -7.84 8.36 -4.68
CA LYS A 37 -8.72 8.21 -3.52
C LYS A 37 -8.75 6.76 -3.03
N LEU A 38 -8.78 5.79 -3.94
CA LEU A 38 -8.72 4.37 -3.60
C LEU A 38 -7.41 4.02 -2.88
N GLU A 39 -6.27 4.51 -3.38
CA GLU A 39 -4.97 4.29 -2.75
C GLU A 39 -4.87 4.90 -1.35
N LEU A 40 -5.34 6.14 -1.21
CA LEU A 40 -5.36 6.81 0.08
C LEU A 40 -6.28 6.07 1.06
N ALA A 41 -7.45 5.63 0.60
CA ALA A 41 -8.36 4.82 1.41
C ALA A 41 -7.72 3.50 1.85
N ALA A 42 -6.97 2.83 0.97
CA ALA A 42 -6.23 1.61 1.30
C ALA A 42 -5.17 1.87 2.38
N ALA A 43 -4.42 2.96 2.26
CA ALA A 43 -3.40 3.32 3.25
C ALA A 43 -4.00 3.68 4.62
N LEU A 44 -5.08 4.45 4.65
CA LEU A 44 -5.78 4.81 5.90
C LEU A 44 -6.43 3.57 6.54
N SER A 45 -7.06 2.70 5.76
CA SER A 45 -7.64 1.45 6.25
C SER A 45 -6.58 0.52 6.83
N ALA A 46 -5.39 0.47 6.23
CA ALA A 46 -4.25 -0.26 6.78
C ALA A 46 -3.81 0.31 8.14
N ALA A 47 -3.78 1.64 8.26
CA ALA A 47 -3.44 2.33 9.50
C ALA A 47 -4.45 2.00 10.61
N GLU A 48 -5.74 2.07 10.30
CA GLU A 48 -6.82 1.75 11.24
C GLU A 48 -6.75 0.30 11.71
N ALA A 49 -6.55 -0.63 10.78
CA ALA A 49 -6.40 -2.05 11.11
C ALA A 49 -5.17 -2.30 12.01
N LEU A 50 -4.03 -1.66 11.71
CA LEU A 50 -2.82 -1.77 12.55
C LEU A 50 -3.00 -1.11 13.91
N ALA A 51 -3.70 0.03 14.00
CA ALA A 51 -3.98 0.71 15.26
C ALA A 51 -4.90 -0.12 16.15
N LEU A 52 -5.90 -0.77 15.55
CA LEU A 52 -6.78 -1.70 16.26
C LEU A 52 -5.99 -2.89 16.83
N GLU A 53 -5.09 -3.48 16.03
CA GLU A 53 -4.30 -4.64 16.48
C GLU A 53 -3.26 -4.28 17.55
N THR A 54 -2.57 -3.16 17.38
CA THR A 54 -1.47 -2.76 18.29
C THR A 54 -1.95 -1.99 19.52
N GLY A 55 -3.13 -1.38 19.46
CA GLY A 55 -3.58 -0.39 20.43
C GLY A 55 -2.88 0.97 20.30
N ASP A 56 -1.98 1.15 19.33
CA ASP A 56 -1.27 2.40 19.12
C ASP A 56 -2.16 3.45 18.43
N ARG A 57 -1.90 4.73 18.74
CA ARG A 57 -2.60 5.84 18.10
C ARG A 57 -2.12 6.06 16.68
N ILE A 58 -3.05 6.34 15.78
CA ILE A 58 -2.77 6.83 14.43
C ILE A 58 -2.21 8.25 14.52
N ARG A 59 -1.13 8.51 13.78
CA ARG A 59 -0.60 9.85 13.54
C ARG A 59 -0.57 10.13 12.05
N TRP A 60 -1.55 10.89 11.57
CA TRP A 60 -1.58 11.35 10.18
C TRP A 60 -0.60 12.52 10.01
N LYS A 61 0.31 12.43 9.03
CA LYS A 61 1.28 13.49 8.71
C LYS A 61 0.79 14.52 7.69
N GLY A 62 -0.44 14.41 7.20
CA GLY A 62 -1.10 15.38 6.29
C GLY A 62 -0.46 15.56 4.90
N SER A 63 0.71 14.99 4.63
CA SER A 63 1.42 15.15 3.35
C SER A 63 0.79 14.27 2.27
N ILE A 64 0.09 14.87 1.31
CA ILE A 64 -0.43 14.19 0.11
C ILE A 64 0.58 14.43 -1.04
N ALA A 65 1.85 14.09 -0.79
CA ALA A 65 2.92 14.16 -1.77
C ALA A 65 3.45 12.75 -2.04
N GLY A 66 3.57 12.36 -3.30
CA GLY A 66 4.02 11.02 -3.66
C GLY A 66 5.41 10.71 -3.10
N GLY A 67 5.57 9.52 -2.52
CA GLY A 67 6.80 9.04 -1.89
C GLY A 67 6.95 9.40 -0.41
N SER A 68 6.01 10.16 0.15
CA SER A 68 6.03 10.55 1.56
C SER A 68 5.45 9.48 2.48
N GLU A 69 5.89 9.52 3.74
CA GLU A 69 5.16 8.84 4.81
C GLU A 69 3.91 9.66 5.14
N ILE A 70 2.76 9.02 4.98
CA ILE A 70 1.47 9.67 5.19
C ILE A 70 0.92 9.37 6.57
N VAL A 71 1.19 8.19 7.14
CA VAL A 71 0.65 7.80 8.44
C VAL A 71 1.68 7.00 9.25
N ALA A 72 1.69 7.19 10.56
CA ALA A 72 2.42 6.35 11.50
C ALA A 72 1.48 5.70 12.52
N VAL A 73 1.73 4.43 12.85
CA VAL A 73 1.04 3.66 13.89
C VAL A 73 2.06 2.80 14.60
N GLY A 74 2.41 3.11 15.84
CA GLY A 74 3.42 2.34 16.58
C GLY A 74 4.75 2.26 15.84
N ARG A 75 5.20 1.03 15.54
CA ARG A 75 6.39 0.73 14.71
C ARG A 75 6.15 0.90 13.20
N TYR A 76 4.90 0.97 12.75
CA TYR A 76 4.57 0.99 11.32
C TYR A 76 4.60 2.41 10.76
N ARG A 77 5.19 2.56 9.57
CA ARG A 77 5.23 3.79 8.78
C ARG A 77 4.60 3.48 7.43
N ILE A 78 3.47 4.11 7.15
CA ILE A 78 2.70 3.88 5.93
C ILE A 78 3.05 5.00 4.95
N ARG A 79 3.54 4.61 3.77
CA ARG A 79 3.99 5.51 2.71
C ARG A 79 3.08 5.36 1.50
N TRP A 80 2.81 6.47 0.85
CA TRP A 80 1.96 6.53 -0.34
C TRP A 80 2.80 6.80 -1.58
N GLN A 81 2.51 6.11 -2.69
CA GLN A 81 3.19 6.28 -3.97
C GLN A 81 4.72 6.17 -3.82
N ASN A 82 5.17 5.14 -3.07
CA ASN A 82 6.54 4.96 -2.63
C ASN A 82 7.42 4.40 -3.76
N ALA A 83 8.45 5.16 -4.14
CA ALA A 83 9.44 4.68 -5.10
C ALA A 83 10.33 3.62 -4.47
N LEU A 84 10.48 2.49 -5.14
CA LEU A 84 11.27 1.35 -4.66
C LEU A 84 12.69 1.38 -5.25
N PRO A 85 13.68 0.88 -4.50
CA PRO A 85 15.05 0.77 -5.01
C PRO A 85 15.10 -0.18 -6.20
N LYS A 86 15.97 0.11 -7.16
CA LYS A 86 16.22 -0.82 -8.27
C LYS A 86 17.17 -1.91 -7.82
N ARG A 87 16.84 -3.16 -8.15
CA ARG A 87 17.77 -4.28 -8.00
C ARG A 87 19.00 -4.11 -8.90
N ALA A 88 20.16 -4.46 -8.35
CA ALA A 88 21.38 -4.63 -9.10
C ALA A 88 21.22 -5.73 -10.16
N ALA A 89 22.05 -5.69 -11.22
CA ALA A 89 21.90 -6.58 -12.38
C ALA A 89 22.02 -8.06 -12.00
N GLU A 90 22.86 -8.39 -11.02
CA GLU A 90 23.04 -9.75 -10.51
C GLU A 90 21.81 -10.33 -9.80
N HIS A 91 20.84 -9.49 -9.42
CA HIS A 91 19.62 -9.89 -8.70
C HIS A 91 18.36 -9.89 -9.59
N LEU A 92 18.53 -9.67 -10.89
CA LEU A 92 17.42 -9.74 -11.85
C LEU A 92 17.17 -11.18 -12.29
N ASP A 93 15.90 -11.49 -12.46
CA ASP A 93 15.52 -12.73 -13.12
C ASP A 93 15.88 -12.61 -14.63
N PRO A 94 16.11 -13.73 -15.35
CA PRO A 94 16.56 -13.67 -16.74
C PRO A 94 15.68 -12.83 -17.68
N SER A 95 14.36 -12.87 -17.49
CA SER A 95 13.42 -12.04 -18.25
C SER A 95 13.54 -10.55 -17.91
N GLU A 96 13.77 -10.21 -16.64
CA GLU A 96 13.95 -8.82 -16.18
C GLU A 96 15.26 -8.23 -16.70
N ALA A 97 16.32 -9.04 -16.77
CA ALA A 97 17.59 -8.66 -17.38
C ALA A 97 17.41 -8.35 -18.87
N MET A 98 16.70 -9.21 -19.61
CA MET A 98 16.39 -9.01 -21.03
C MET A 98 15.55 -7.74 -21.25
N ILE A 99 14.55 -7.47 -20.39
CA ILE A 99 13.75 -6.25 -20.46
C ILE A 99 14.64 -5.02 -20.26
N ARG A 100 15.52 -5.03 -19.27
CA ARG A 100 16.43 -3.92 -18.98
C ARG A 100 17.36 -3.64 -20.15
N GLU A 101 18.03 -4.66 -20.67
CA GLU A 101 18.93 -4.55 -21.82
C GLU A 101 18.20 -3.98 -23.05
N THR A 102 17.01 -4.49 -23.34
CA THR A 102 16.21 -4.03 -24.49
C THR A 102 15.76 -2.58 -24.32
N ALA A 103 15.31 -2.19 -23.12
CA ALA A 103 14.91 -0.81 -22.84
C ALA A 103 16.08 0.16 -22.97
N GLU A 104 17.25 -0.21 -22.43
CA GLU A 104 18.48 0.58 -22.53
C GLU A 104 18.93 0.74 -23.99
N ALA A 105 18.87 -0.33 -24.80
CA ALA A 105 19.17 -0.27 -26.23
C ALA A 105 18.27 0.70 -27.00
N LEU A 106 17.03 0.90 -26.54
CA LEU A 106 16.08 1.87 -27.11
C LEU A 106 16.20 3.27 -26.51
N SER A 107 17.18 3.51 -25.61
CA SER A 107 17.27 4.74 -24.81
C SER A 107 15.99 5.03 -24.01
N ALA A 108 15.20 3.99 -23.72
CA ALA A 108 14.03 4.10 -22.87
C ALA A 108 14.51 4.07 -21.41
N GLY A 109 14.26 5.14 -20.67
CA GLY A 109 14.57 5.18 -19.25
C GLY A 109 13.72 4.16 -18.49
N MET A 110 14.36 3.21 -17.81
CA MET A 110 13.69 2.38 -16.82
C MET A 110 13.29 3.29 -15.65
N GLY A 111 12.01 3.65 -15.54
CA GLY A 111 11.50 4.39 -14.39
C GLY A 111 11.73 3.64 -13.08
N LEU A 112 11.51 4.31 -11.94
CA LEU A 112 11.44 3.61 -10.66
C LEU A 112 10.10 2.87 -10.58
N ALA A 113 10.14 1.64 -10.09
CA ALA A 113 8.96 0.97 -9.59
C ALA A 113 8.37 1.80 -8.45
N ARG A 114 7.04 1.90 -8.40
CA ARG A 114 6.33 2.68 -7.38
C ARG A 114 5.17 1.85 -6.87
N ALA A 115 5.22 1.51 -5.58
CA ALA A 115 4.11 0.86 -4.91
C ALA A 115 3.11 1.91 -4.43
N ASP A 116 1.83 1.66 -4.62
CA ASP A 116 0.79 2.60 -4.22
C ASP A 116 0.78 2.80 -2.71
N VAL A 117 0.85 1.71 -1.94
CA VAL A 117 1.02 1.76 -0.49
C VAL A 117 2.18 0.87 -0.07
N SER A 118 3.05 1.38 0.79
CA SER A 118 4.11 0.60 1.42
C SER A 118 4.04 0.73 2.94
N ILE A 119 4.12 -0.39 3.63
CA ILE A 119 4.19 -0.45 5.09
C ILE A 119 5.62 -0.78 5.44
N ARG A 120 6.27 0.14 6.17
CA ARG A 120 7.64 0.03 6.62
C ARG A 120 7.67 -0.16 8.13
N ASP A 121 8.51 -1.08 8.57
CA ASP A 121 8.86 -1.19 9.97
C ASP A 121 9.91 -0.13 10.32
N ALA A 122 9.59 0.75 11.28
CA ALA A 122 10.44 1.84 11.70
C ALA A 122 11.69 1.37 12.45
N GLU A 123 11.63 0.20 13.09
CA GLU A 123 12.74 -0.32 13.89
C GLU A 123 13.87 -0.82 12.99
N THR A 124 13.52 -1.64 12.00
CA THR A 124 14.47 -2.22 11.03
C THR A 124 14.72 -1.28 9.85
N GLY A 125 13.80 -0.34 9.60
CA GLY A 125 13.81 0.48 8.41
C GLY A 125 13.53 -0.34 7.15
N ILE A 126 12.82 -1.45 7.23
CA ILE A 126 12.57 -2.34 6.09
C ILE A 126 11.07 -2.35 5.73
N ASP A 127 10.75 -2.33 4.44
CA ASP A 127 9.37 -2.49 3.98
C ASP A 127 8.90 -3.93 4.24
N VAL A 128 7.74 -4.09 4.89
CA VAL A 128 7.19 -5.38 5.36
C VAL A 128 5.92 -5.82 4.62
N ALA A 129 5.29 -4.90 3.90
CA ALA A 129 4.15 -5.15 3.02
C ALA A 129 4.00 -4.03 1.98
N HIS A 130 3.43 -4.37 0.83
CA HIS A 130 3.01 -3.42 -0.21
C HIS A 130 1.58 -3.72 -0.63
N PHE A 131 0.79 -2.67 -0.90
CA PHE A 131 -0.50 -2.81 -1.58
C PHE A 131 -0.44 -2.15 -2.95
N GLU A 132 -1.12 -2.78 -3.90
CA GLU A 132 -1.32 -2.24 -5.24
C GLU A 132 -2.82 -2.07 -5.48
N CYS A 133 -3.20 -0.87 -5.90
CA CYS A 133 -4.57 -0.49 -6.12
C CYS A 133 -4.89 -0.52 -7.62
N LYS A 134 -6.08 -1.03 -7.96
CA LYS A 134 -6.55 -1.06 -9.34
C LYS A 134 -7.94 -0.49 -9.46
N TRP A 135 -8.01 0.67 -10.08
CA TRP A 135 -9.26 1.26 -10.50
C TRP A 135 -9.61 0.81 -11.92
N PHE A 136 -10.80 0.24 -12.08
CA PHE A 136 -11.35 -0.07 -13.40
C PHE A 136 -12.83 0.31 -13.47
N GLY A 137 -13.23 0.86 -14.61
CA GLY A 137 -14.62 1.27 -14.88
C GLY A 137 -15.52 0.15 -15.39
N SER A 138 -14.97 -1.06 -15.64
CA SER A 138 -15.71 -2.21 -16.14
C SER A 138 -15.30 -3.50 -15.43
N PRO A 139 -16.26 -4.30 -14.94
CA PRO A 139 -16.00 -5.62 -14.37
C PRO A 139 -15.20 -6.56 -15.29
N LEU A 140 -15.34 -6.39 -16.61
CA LEU A 140 -14.64 -7.21 -17.60
C LEU A 140 -13.12 -7.03 -17.55
N SER A 141 -12.63 -5.92 -16.98
CA SER A 141 -11.20 -5.63 -16.86
C SER A 141 -10.60 -6.13 -15.53
N ALA A 142 -11.42 -6.61 -14.59
CA ALA A 142 -10.97 -6.96 -13.25
C ALA A 142 -9.88 -8.04 -13.24
N SER A 143 -10.06 -9.11 -14.01
CA SER A 143 -9.08 -10.21 -14.08
C SER A 143 -7.70 -9.75 -14.52
N ALA A 144 -7.63 -9.00 -15.63
CA ALA A 144 -6.38 -8.48 -16.15
C ALA A 144 -5.73 -7.48 -15.18
N ALA A 145 -6.52 -6.61 -14.55
CA ALA A 145 -6.03 -5.65 -13.56
C ALA A 145 -5.46 -6.34 -12.31
N ILE A 146 -6.12 -7.38 -11.82
CA ILE A 146 -5.63 -8.17 -10.67
C ILE A 146 -4.32 -8.88 -11.01
N VAL A 147 -4.22 -9.50 -12.20
CA VAL A 147 -2.99 -10.17 -12.64
C VAL A 147 -1.83 -9.19 -12.78
N ASP A 148 -2.09 -8.00 -13.32
CA ASP A 148 -1.11 -6.92 -13.42
C ASP A 148 -0.64 -6.47 -12.02
N ALA A 149 -1.59 -6.23 -11.10
CA ALA A 149 -1.27 -5.86 -9.71
C ALA A 149 -0.43 -6.91 -9.00
N ILE A 150 -0.76 -8.20 -9.16
CA ILE A 150 0.01 -9.30 -8.58
C ILE A 150 1.43 -9.32 -9.18
N SER A 151 1.57 -9.13 -10.49
CA SER A 151 2.87 -9.09 -11.16
C SER A 151 3.74 -7.94 -10.63
N GLN A 152 3.14 -6.77 -10.41
CA GLN A 152 3.81 -5.64 -9.78
C GLN A 152 4.21 -5.94 -8.34
N LEU A 153 3.33 -6.51 -7.51
CA LEU A 153 3.62 -6.85 -6.12
C LEU A 153 4.73 -7.90 -5.99
N VAL A 154 4.76 -8.90 -6.88
CA VAL A 154 5.86 -9.86 -6.95
C VAL A 154 7.18 -9.13 -7.21
N ARG A 155 7.21 -8.25 -8.22
CA ARG A 155 8.39 -7.44 -8.53
C ARG A 155 8.82 -6.56 -7.35
N TYR A 156 7.87 -5.90 -6.68
CA TYR A 156 8.16 -5.04 -5.54
C TYR A 156 8.74 -5.81 -4.36
N CYS A 157 8.21 -7.00 -4.06
CA CYS A 157 8.76 -7.85 -3.02
C CYS A 157 10.19 -8.31 -3.37
N ARG A 158 10.46 -8.60 -4.65
CA ARG A 158 11.82 -8.90 -5.11
C ARG A 158 12.73 -7.68 -5.01
N ASP A 159 12.24 -6.49 -5.34
CA ASP A 159 12.98 -5.23 -5.20
C ASP A 159 13.32 -4.91 -3.74
N SER A 160 12.40 -5.22 -2.81
CA SER A 160 12.56 -5.05 -1.37
C SER A 160 13.39 -6.16 -0.70
N ARG A 161 13.55 -7.32 -1.36
CA ARG A 161 14.33 -8.49 -0.89
C ARG A 161 15.20 -9.05 -2.02
N PRO A 162 16.17 -8.28 -2.53
CA PRO A 162 16.98 -8.67 -3.70
C PRO A 162 17.73 -9.98 -3.49
N GLU A 163 18.22 -10.19 -2.27
CA GLU A 163 19.13 -11.29 -1.93
C GLU A 163 18.41 -12.63 -1.70
N SER A 164 17.09 -12.64 -1.50
CA SER A 164 16.36 -13.86 -1.14
C SER A 164 14.95 -13.92 -1.75
N VAL A 165 14.78 -14.85 -2.71
CA VAL A 165 13.47 -15.19 -3.30
C VAL A 165 12.50 -15.67 -2.22
N GLU A 166 12.98 -16.42 -1.24
CA GLU A 166 12.14 -16.95 -0.17
C GLU A 166 11.64 -15.84 0.75
N GLN A 167 12.49 -14.88 1.13
CA GLN A 167 12.06 -13.71 1.88
C GLN A 167 11.08 -12.84 1.08
N ALA A 168 11.32 -12.67 -0.23
CA ALA A 168 10.38 -11.98 -1.12
C ALA A 168 9.00 -12.69 -1.15
N ARG A 169 8.99 -14.03 -1.21
CA ARG A 169 7.77 -14.85 -1.16
C ARG A 169 7.04 -14.71 0.17
N THR A 170 7.78 -14.70 1.28
CA THR A 170 7.21 -14.49 2.61
C THR A 170 6.60 -13.10 2.74
N MET A 171 7.29 -12.05 2.26
CA MET A 171 6.78 -10.69 2.22
C MET A 171 5.52 -10.57 1.35
N LEU A 172 5.47 -11.25 0.19
CA LEU A 172 4.31 -11.24 -0.70
C LEU A 172 3.02 -11.70 -0.01
N ARG A 173 3.12 -12.63 0.95
CA ARG A 173 1.96 -13.06 1.75
C ARG A 173 1.38 -11.94 2.59
N ASN A 174 2.14 -10.90 2.88
CA ASN A 174 1.68 -9.72 3.62
C ASN A 174 1.20 -8.61 2.68
N CYS A 175 1.25 -8.80 1.38
CA CYS A 175 0.77 -7.83 0.40
C CYS A 175 -0.72 -8.05 0.09
N ALA A 176 -1.36 -7.05 -0.51
CA ALA A 176 -2.76 -7.11 -0.93
C ALA A 176 -2.99 -6.32 -2.21
N VAL A 177 -3.91 -6.81 -3.04
CA VAL A 177 -4.50 -6.06 -4.15
C VAL A 177 -5.78 -5.41 -3.65
N VAL A 178 -5.95 -4.12 -3.94
CA VAL A 178 -7.16 -3.36 -3.61
C VAL A 178 -7.82 -2.90 -4.90
N CYS A 179 -8.97 -3.46 -5.24
CA CYS A 179 -9.69 -3.07 -6.44
C CYS A 179 -10.75 -1.99 -6.17
N SER A 180 -11.18 -1.27 -7.21
CA SER A 180 -12.39 -0.42 -7.13
C SER A 180 -13.66 -1.24 -6.87
N GLY A 181 -13.69 -2.52 -7.29
CA GLY A 181 -14.77 -3.46 -6.99
C GLY A 181 -14.40 -4.90 -7.35
N LEU A 182 -14.79 -5.89 -6.54
CA LEU A 182 -14.36 -7.29 -6.72
C LEU A 182 -14.92 -7.99 -7.95
N SER A 183 -16.01 -7.54 -8.57
CA SER A 183 -16.44 -8.01 -9.91
C SER A 183 -16.54 -9.54 -10.09
N GLY A 184 -16.99 -10.26 -9.07
CA GLY A 184 -17.13 -11.73 -9.09
C GLY A 184 -15.92 -12.50 -8.54
N PHE A 185 -14.87 -11.80 -8.08
CA PHE A 185 -13.80 -12.39 -7.28
C PHE A 185 -14.19 -12.40 -5.79
N GLU A 186 -13.65 -13.36 -5.05
CA GLU A 186 -13.89 -13.51 -3.61
C GLU A 186 -12.80 -12.79 -2.81
N GLU A 187 -13.22 -11.94 -1.88
CA GLU A 187 -12.36 -11.26 -0.91
C GLU A 187 -11.52 -12.27 -0.11
N SER A 188 -10.28 -11.92 0.20
CA SER A 188 -9.43 -12.71 1.10
C SER A 188 -8.27 -11.86 1.60
N THR A 189 -8.23 -11.59 2.90
CA THR A 189 -7.15 -10.82 3.56
C THR A 189 -6.60 -11.56 4.78
N ASP A 190 -7.22 -12.68 5.15
CA ASP A 190 -6.90 -13.52 6.31
C ASP A 190 -5.62 -14.37 6.15
N GLY A 191 -5.06 -14.42 4.94
CA GLY A 191 -3.86 -15.21 4.62
C GLY A 191 -4.15 -16.65 4.18
N SER A 192 -5.42 -17.00 3.93
CA SER A 192 -5.82 -18.26 3.29
C SER A 192 -5.30 -18.36 1.85
N LYS A 193 -5.18 -17.22 1.16
CA LYS A 193 -4.58 -17.11 -0.18
C LYS A 193 -3.14 -16.55 -0.09
N PRO A 194 -2.28 -16.78 -1.11
CA PRO A 194 -0.89 -16.30 -1.12
C PRO A 194 -0.73 -14.77 -1.14
N ILE A 195 -1.78 -14.04 -1.49
CA ILE A 195 -1.83 -12.58 -1.51
C ILE A 195 -3.23 -12.14 -1.08
N GLY A 196 -3.32 -10.99 -0.43
CA GLY A 196 -4.60 -10.39 -0.09
C GLY A 196 -5.34 -9.87 -1.33
N LEU A 197 -6.66 -9.90 -1.31
CA LEU A 197 -7.54 -9.28 -2.30
C LEU A 197 -8.75 -8.69 -1.58
N THR A 198 -9.03 -7.42 -1.82
CA THR A 198 -10.19 -6.70 -1.30
C THR A 198 -10.62 -5.63 -2.30
N ASP A 199 -11.79 -5.03 -2.09
CA ASP A 199 -12.17 -3.79 -2.77
C ASP A 199 -12.48 -2.67 -1.77
N PHE A 200 -12.96 -1.53 -2.29
CA PHE A 200 -13.38 -0.38 -1.50
C PHE A 200 -14.46 -0.70 -0.46
N SER A 201 -15.41 -1.58 -0.78
CA SER A 201 -16.47 -1.97 0.16
C SER A 201 -15.89 -2.84 1.28
N GLY A 202 -14.96 -3.72 0.94
CA GLY A 202 -14.17 -4.50 1.90
C GLY A 202 -13.37 -3.61 2.84
N LEU A 203 -12.67 -2.59 2.31
CA LEU A 203 -11.95 -1.60 3.11
C LEU A 203 -12.87 -0.93 4.13
N ALA A 204 -14.02 -0.42 3.68
CA ALA A 204 -15.02 0.22 4.53
C ALA A 204 -15.60 -0.71 5.61
N SER A 205 -15.57 -2.02 5.37
CA SER A 205 -16.06 -3.05 6.30
C SER A 205 -14.96 -3.63 7.21
N GLY A 206 -13.73 -3.10 7.14
CA GLY A 206 -12.62 -3.54 7.97
C GLY A 206 -11.92 -4.81 7.48
N ALA A 207 -11.95 -5.11 6.17
CA ALA A 207 -11.32 -6.30 5.60
C ALA A 207 -9.83 -6.44 5.97
N LEU A 208 -9.13 -5.35 6.26
CA LEU A 208 -7.71 -5.37 6.62
C LEU A 208 -7.42 -5.75 8.09
N ILE A 209 -8.44 -5.92 8.94
CA ILE A 209 -8.23 -6.27 10.36
C ILE A 209 -7.49 -7.62 10.49
N ALA A 210 -7.95 -8.65 9.79
CA ALA A 210 -7.31 -9.97 9.83
C ALA A 210 -5.88 -9.94 9.26
N TRP A 211 -5.65 -9.12 8.23
CA TRP A 211 -4.33 -8.89 7.66
C TRP A 211 -3.38 -8.26 8.68
N ALA A 212 -3.80 -7.18 9.34
CA ALA A 212 -2.98 -6.46 10.32
C ALA A 212 -2.58 -7.36 11.48
N ALA A 213 -3.54 -8.15 11.99
CA ALA A 213 -3.31 -9.10 13.06
C ALA A 213 -2.26 -10.16 12.70
N ARG A 214 -2.30 -10.66 11.47
CA ARG A 214 -1.31 -11.63 10.98
C ARG A 214 0.06 -11.00 10.80
N LEU A 215 0.14 -9.83 10.17
CA LEU A 215 1.39 -9.09 9.95
C LEU A 215 2.08 -8.77 11.29
N HIS A 216 1.31 -8.28 12.27
CA HIS A 216 1.84 -7.95 13.57
C HIS A 216 2.41 -9.18 14.29
N ARG A 217 1.65 -10.28 14.32
CA ARG A 217 2.13 -11.54 14.91
C ARG A 217 3.36 -12.09 14.22
N SER A 218 3.43 -12.03 12.88
CA SER A 218 4.60 -12.55 12.15
C SER A 218 5.88 -11.78 12.48
N LEU A 219 5.78 -10.44 12.56
CA LEU A 219 6.94 -9.59 12.87
C LEU A 219 7.35 -9.68 14.35
N ALA A 220 6.41 -9.99 15.24
CA ALA A 220 6.73 -10.25 16.64
C ALA A 220 7.44 -11.61 16.84
N ALA A 221 7.11 -12.61 16.02
CA ALA A 221 7.70 -13.95 16.09
C ALA A 221 9.07 -14.04 15.40
N ASP A 222 9.25 -13.30 14.30
CA ASP A 222 10.48 -13.30 13.49
C ASP A 222 10.81 -11.84 13.08
N PRO A 223 11.54 -11.09 13.93
CA PRO A 223 11.96 -9.73 13.62
C PRO A 223 12.92 -9.77 12.43
N ILE A 224 12.51 -9.14 11.32
CA ILE A 224 13.24 -9.09 10.03
C ILE A 224 14.61 -8.44 10.19
#